data_AF-A0A386URS9-F1
#
_entry.id   AF-A0A386URS9-F1
#
_cell.length_a   1.000
_cell.length_b   1.000
_cell.length_c   1.000
_cell.angle_alpha   90.00
_cell.angle_beta   90.00
_cell.angle_gamma   90.00
#
_symmetry.space_group_name_H-M   'P 1'
#
loop_
_entity.id
_entity.type
_entity.pdbx_description
1 polymer ?
#
loop_
_entity_poly.entity_id
_entity_poly.type
_entity_poly.pdbx_seq_one_letter_code
_entity_poly.pdbx_strand_id
1 'polypeptide(L)'
;MAALKAFFIATNREYFAELLAGGPAPFLLYYPTQAIILPALIPLAIYSADLSKTPHRRLIWGVVAALVIGTLWLAHATYWNGTVLIRDCVSATAILTEACVRRMDLISHLALMTLTFLAVGIFGDLPERRRANVRERERTGTGVESAAGLALLAMLFPMLVLAPTPARAEPKPVRIGFRVDIAPFSYRNEASGPRQFHGYLADMCFDIFDGYPAYKVEAVPVGAKDRFDMFNADDVDLLCDAVTMRFSERDRSENGIYSPIVFVSGVSYLETGNRNVGAVALGFVLNATARDVALKTCHVDQFRVFMPDTRALLVERCNLRWQAALLAQRLLNEPSIVQSPASQIAVTQVDPRRRASLDAVMESWRRLHEDWDTLHQRAQYLNTMVQDQNITRLSTATTALIETVLSDGNGIQTCVNSLGSDANACERASKALSDPRCGGIADKNASAKAPADANIPFEQRIWDDYSFCPMSDHGALIKWFCTSGKDLRRVYLGDRELIVAKRDAWARNIGSCPVQRAEGAEFLSYEPYAFLVQREKPALAAFVQQRVYELFSDRAQMIARFNASFSRKDASGTGQPDVRMSVPLAYLFLLNAVENDTLFLPNADLSPEAAAGNRP
;
A
#
# COMPACT_ATOMS: atom_id res chain seq x y z
N MET A 1 0.24 22.65 14.65
CA MET A 1 1.57 22.20 14.18
C MET A 1 2.18 21.12 15.08
N ALA A 2 2.23 21.30 16.41
CA ALA A 2 2.76 20.32 17.38
C ALA A 2 2.18 18.90 17.23
N ALA A 3 0.86 18.75 17.23
CA ALA A 3 0.19 17.45 17.05
C ALA A 3 0.48 16.80 15.69
N LEU A 4 0.53 17.61 14.63
CA LEU A 4 0.84 17.14 13.28
C LEU A 4 2.29 16.63 13.18
N LYS A 5 3.25 17.34 13.80
CA LYS A 5 4.66 16.94 13.82
C LYS A 5 4.87 15.69 14.68
N ALA A 6 4.18 15.59 15.83
CA ALA A 6 4.19 14.37 16.64
C ALA A 6 3.63 13.17 15.85
N PHE A 7 2.58 13.37 15.06
CA PHE A 7 1.98 12.33 14.24
C PHE A 7 2.92 11.79 13.15
N PHE A 8 3.68 12.68 12.49
CA PHE A 8 4.63 12.25 11.45
C PHE A 8 5.90 11.58 12.00
N ILE A 9 6.25 11.81 13.26
CA ILE A 9 7.46 11.26 13.89
C ILE A 9 7.14 9.97 14.68
N ALA A 10 5.94 9.87 15.23
CA ALA A 10 5.58 8.78 16.11
C ALA A 10 5.42 7.45 15.34
N THR A 11 6.14 6.42 15.80
CA THR A 11 6.06 5.05 15.27
C THR A 11 4.93 4.24 15.90
N ASN A 12 4.43 4.66 17.07
CA ASN A 12 3.32 4.03 17.79
C ASN A 12 2.56 5.05 18.66
N ARG A 13 1.48 4.60 19.29
CA ARG A 13 0.60 5.44 20.11
C ARG A 13 1.29 5.94 21.38
N GLU A 14 2.07 5.09 22.02
CA GLU A 14 2.78 5.44 23.26
C GLU A 14 3.80 6.56 23.01
N TYR A 15 4.60 6.42 21.94
CA TYR A 15 5.60 7.40 21.53
C TYR A 15 4.96 8.69 21.02
N PHE A 16 3.78 8.63 20.38
CA PHE A 16 2.99 9.83 20.05
C PHE A 16 2.59 10.59 21.32
N ALA A 17 2.05 9.90 22.32
CA ALA A 17 1.63 10.52 23.57
C ALA A 17 2.82 11.10 24.34
N GLU A 18 3.95 10.39 24.31
CA GLU A 18 5.22 10.85 24.88
C GLU A 18 5.74 12.11 24.17
N LEU A 19 5.85 12.12 22.84
CA LEU A 19 6.27 13.30 22.06
C LEU A 19 5.33 14.50 22.25
N LEU A 20 4.01 14.25 22.32
CA LEU A 20 3.02 15.32 22.38
C LEU A 20 2.98 15.99 23.76
N ALA A 21 2.99 15.19 24.84
CA ALA A 21 2.64 15.65 26.18
C ALA A 21 3.53 15.14 27.33
N GLY A 22 4.27 14.03 27.16
CA GLY A 22 4.93 13.35 28.29
C GLY A 22 6.46 13.44 28.37
N GLY A 23 7.14 13.60 27.24
CA GLY A 23 8.60 13.57 27.14
C GLY A 23 9.29 14.80 27.74
N PRO A 24 10.65 14.83 27.73
CA PRO A 24 11.42 15.93 28.30
C PRO A 24 11.21 17.27 27.58
N ALA A 25 10.83 17.23 26.30
CA ALA A 25 10.46 18.39 25.50
C ALA A 25 9.11 18.14 24.82
N PRO A 26 7.99 18.17 25.56
CA PRO A 26 6.68 17.85 25.02
C PRO A 26 6.28 18.91 24.00
N PHE A 27 5.85 18.48 22.82
CA PHE A 27 5.60 19.39 21.69
C PHE A 27 4.52 20.44 21.98
N LEU A 28 3.56 20.13 22.86
CA LEU A 28 2.54 21.08 23.31
C LEU A 28 3.12 22.27 24.10
N LEU A 29 4.30 22.14 24.71
CA LEU A 29 4.97 23.23 25.44
C LEU A 29 6.19 23.76 24.66
N TYR A 30 6.92 22.88 23.98
CA TYR A 30 8.12 23.24 23.23
C TYR A 30 7.84 24.25 22.12
N TYR A 31 6.86 23.99 21.24
CA TYR A 31 6.58 24.88 20.10
C TYR A 31 5.98 26.23 20.51
N PRO A 32 4.99 26.30 21.42
CA PRO A 32 4.47 27.59 21.87
C PRO A 32 5.51 28.45 22.59
N THR A 33 6.44 27.85 23.34
CA THR A 33 7.49 28.63 24.02
C THR A 33 8.52 29.23 23.05
N GLN A 34 8.62 28.75 21.80
CA GLN A 34 9.41 29.42 20.77
C GLN A 34 8.88 30.82 20.42
N ALA A 35 7.60 31.12 20.72
CA ALA A 35 7.04 32.45 20.54
C ALA A 35 7.73 33.52 21.40
N ILE A 36 8.52 33.14 22.43
CA ILE A 36 9.33 34.06 23.24
C ILE A 36 10.42 34.78 22.41
N ILE A 37 10.72 34.28 21.22
CA ILE A 37 11.67 34.88 20.28
C ILE A 37 11.04 36.11 19.58
N LEU A 38 9.70 36.15 19.42
CA LEU A 38 9.00 37.25 18.73
C LEU A 38 9.13 38.61 19.45
N PRO A 39 9.03 38.71 20.78
CA PRO A 39 9.31 39.95 21.52
C PRO A 39 10.69 40.57 21.26
N ALA A 40 11.69 39.79 20.85
CA ALA A 40 13.00 40.30 20.46
C ALA A 40 13.03 40.76 18.99
N LEU A 41 12.35 40.04 18.10
CA LEU A 41 12.32 40.32 16.66
C LEU A 41 11.59 41.64 16.35
N ILE A 42 10.44 41.86 16.99
CA ILE A 42 9.55 43.01 16.72
C ILE A 42 10.25 44.38 16.94
N PRO A 43 10.86 44.67 18.10
CA PRO A 43 11.55 45.95 18.30
C PRO A 43 12.77 46.11 17.41
N LEU A 44 13.49 45.02 17.09
CA LEU A 44 14.63 45.06 16.16
C LEU A 44 14.17 45.41 14.73
N ALA A 45 13.05 44.84 14.27
CA ALA A 45 12.45 45.16 12.99
C ALA A 45 11.97 46.62 12.94
N ILE A 46 11.29 47.11 13.99
CA ILE A 46 10.84 48.50 14.08
C ILE A 46 12.02 49.48 14.08
N TYR A 47 13.05 49.20 14.89
CA TYR A 47 14.26 50.03 14.97
C TYR A 47 15.02 50.07 13.63
N SER A 48 15.07 48.95 12.90
CA SER A 48 15.69 48.90 11.58
C SER A 48 14.96 49.75 10.53
N ALA A 49 13.64 49.88 10.64
CA ALA A 49 12.85 50.75 9.76
C ALA A 49 13.18 52.24 10.01
N ASP A 50 13.51 52.62 11.25
CA ASP A 50 13.90 53.99 11.61
C ASP A 50 15.34 54.33 11.18
N LEU A 51 16.24 53.34 11.18
CA LEU A 51 17.62 53.44 10.68
C LEU A 51 17.75 53.54 9.14
N SER A 52 16.63 53.62 8.42
CA SER A 52 16.52 53.66 6.95
C SER A 52 17.30 54.79 6.26
N LYS A 53 17.80 55.78 7.01
CA LYS A 53 18.64 56.87 6.49
C LYS A 53 20.12 56.51 6.31
N THR A 54 20.57 55.37 6.85
CA THR A 54 21.98 54.95 6.81
C THR A 54 22.09 53.46 6.41
N PRO A 55 22.28 53.15 5.12
CA PRO A 55 22.20 51.78 4.59
C PRO A 55 23.24 50.84 5.21
N HIS A 56 24.46 51.33 5.47
CA HIS A 56 25.50 50.56 6.14
C HIS A 56 25.14 50.18 7.58
N ARG A 57 24.49 51.07 8.34
CA ARG A 57 24.06 50.76 9.71
C ARG A 57 22.95 49.71 9.70
N ARG A 58 22.03 49.75 8.72
CA ARG A 58 20.95 48.75 8.59
C ARG A 58 21.49 47.34 8.34
N LEU A 59 22.50 47.18 7.49
CA LEU A 59 23.14 45.88 7.25
C LEU A 59 23.78 45.32 8.53
N ILE A 60 24.50 46.16 9.29
CA ILE A 60 25.09 45.78 10.58
C ILE A 60 23.99 45.33 11.55
N TRP A 61 22.88 46.07 11.62
CA TRP A 61 21.75 45.71 12.47
C TRP A 61 21.02 44.43 12.02
N GLY A 62 20.97 44.14 10.72
CA GLY A 62 20.49 42.85 10.21
C GLY A 62 21.33 41.67 10.70
N VAL A 63 22.66 41.82 10.70
CA VAL A 63 23.59 40.80 11.23
C VAL A 63 23.41 40.64 12.74
N VAL A 64 23.34 41.75 13.48
CA VAL A 64 23.10 41.73 14.93
C VAL A 64 21.76 41.05 15.25
N ALA A 65 20.69 41.35 14.50
CA ALA A 65 19.39 40.72 14.70
C ALA A 65 19.43 39.21 14.43
N ALA A 66 20.07 38.77 13.34
CA ALA A 66 20.25 37.34 13.07
C ALA A 66 21.02 36.63 14.19
N LEU A 67 22.09 37.24 14.71
CA LEU A 67 22.86 36.70 15.84
C LEU A 67 22.04 36.62 17.13
N VAL A 68 21.25 37.65 17.44
CA VAL A 68 20.37 37.68 18.63
C VAL A 68 19.29 36.60 18.54
N ILE A 69 18.67 36.40 17.37
CA ILE A 69 17.69 35.33 17.18
C ILE A 69 18.36 33.95 17.28
N GLY A 70 19.56 33.80 16.72
CA GLY A 70 20.35 32.57 16.84
C GLY A 70 20.73 32.22 18.28
N THR A 71 21.10 33.21 19.11
CA THR A 71 21.44 32.98 20.52
C THR A 71 20.21 32.69 21.38
N LEU A 72 19.10 33.39 21.17
CA LEU A 72 17.83 33.12 21.85
C LEU A 72 17.31 31.72 21.53
N TRP A 73 17.46 31.31 20.27
CA TRP A 73 17.13 29.95 19.87
C TRP A 73 18.04 28.92 20.56
N LEU A 74 19.35 29.13 20.55
CA LEU A 74 20.29 28.21 21.19
C LEU A 74 19.97 28.08 22.68
N ALA A 75 19.64 29.19 23.36
CA ALA A 75 19.20 29.19 24.74
C ALA A 75 17.90 28.38 24.93
N HIS A 76 16.90 28.55 24.07
CA HIS A 76 15.64 27.78 24.09
C HIS A 76 15.89 26.27 23.88
N ALA A 77 16.76 25.91 22.92
CA ALA A 77 17.13 24.53 22.66
C ALA A 77 17.87 23.89 23.85
N THR A 78 18.80 24.64 24.48
CA THR A 78 19.50 24.17 25.68
C THR A 78 18.58 24.02 26.90
N TYR A 79 17.55 24.85 27.01
CA TYR A 79 16.56 24.76 28.10
C TYR A 79 15.75 23.47 28.02
N TRP A 80 15.27 23.10 26.82
CA TRP A 80 14.44 21.91 26.63
C TRP A 80 15.23 20.59 26.53
N ASN A 81 16.47 20.62 26.03
CA ASN A 81 17.28 19.43 25.80
C ASN A 81 18.46 19.26 26.79
N GLY A 82 18.62 20.17 27.75
CA GLY A 82 19.71 20.16 28.73
C GLY A 82 21.11 20.41 28.13
N THR A 83 22.16 20.03 28.86
CA THR A 83 23.57 20.20 28.45
C THR A 83 24.06 19.16 27.44
N VAL A 84 23.23 18.18 27.08
CA VAL A 84 23.53 17.12 26.09
C VAL A 84 23.88 17.74 24.72
N LEU A 85 23.24 18.86 24.36
CA LEU A 85 23.52 19.65 23.16
C LEU A 85 25.00 20.11 23.07
N ILE A 86 25.53 20.59 24.20
CA ILE A 86 26.87 21.20 24.27
C ILE A 86 27.95 20.10 24.29
N ARG A 87 27.60 18.88 24.71
CA ARG A 87 28.55 17.77 24.78
C ARG A 87 28.67 17.01 23.45
N ASP A 88 27.56 16.85 22.73
CA ASP A 88 27.50 15.97 21.56
C ASP A 88 27.56 16.70 20.21
N CYS A 89 27.29 18.02 20.17
CA CYS A 89 27.17 18.80 18.92
C CYS A 89 28.11 20.03 18.84
N VAL A 90 29.16 20.12 19.67
CA VAL A 90 30.06 21.30 19.70
C VAL A 90 31.21 21.24 18.70
N SER A 91 31.58 20.07 18.18
CA SER A 91 32.61 20.00 17.15
C SER A 91 32.04 20.35 15.77
N ALA A 92 32.80 21.09 14.96
CA ALA A 92 32.41 21.45 13.59
C ALA A 92 32.09 20.22 12.71
N THR A 93 32.68 19.07 13.01
CA THR A 93 32.40 17.79 12.35
C THR A 93 31.14 17.09 12.85
N ALA A 94 30.74 17.29 14.12
CA ALA A 94 29.52 16.71 14.69
C ALA A 94 28.26 17.44 14.24
N ILE A 95 28.32 18.76 14.01
CA ILE A 95 27.18 19.58 13.56
C ILE A 95 26.64 19.11 12.19
N LEU A 96 27.50 18.54 11.35
CA LEU A 96 27.15 18.03 10.02
C LEU A 96 26.66 16.58 10.03
N THR A 97 26.58 15.92 11.19
CA THR A 97 26.02 14.56 11.28
C THR A 97 24.50 14.60 11.18
N GLU A 98 23.92 13.62 10.47
CA GLU A 98 22.46 13.49 10.28
C GLU A 98 21.70 13.48 11.61
N ALA A 99 22.28 12.86 12.64
CA ALA A 99 21.72 12.82 13.98
C ALA A 99 21.63 14.21 14.64
N CYS A 100 22.65 15.05 14.49
CA CYS A 100 22.65 16.39 15.08
C CYS A 100 21.73 17.36 14.29
N VAL A 101 21.79 17.36 12.96
CA VAL A 101 20.92 18.20 12.10
C VAL A 101 19.43 17.92 12.35
N ARG A 102 19.07 16.64 12.47
CA ARG A 102 17.69 16.20 12.68
C ARG A 102 17.19 16.46 14.11
N ARG A 103 18.07 16.35 15.11
CA ARG A 103 17.74 16.64 16.53
C ARG A 103 17.63 18.14 16.80
N MET A 104 18.37 18.96 16.04
CA MET A 104 18.41 20.42 16.19
C MET A 104 17.43 21.16 15.27
N ASP A 105 16.76 20.49 14.33
CA ASP A 105 15.94 21.14 13.29
C ASP A 105 16.71 22.31 12.64
N LEU A 106 18.01 22.11 12.41
CA LEU A 106 18.99 23.17 12.11
C LEU A 106 18.62 23.98 10.87
N ILE A 107 17.99 23.32 9.90
CA ILE A 107 17.54 23.91 8.63
C ILE A 107 16.49 25.00 8.88
N SER A 108 15.49 24.72 9.71
CA SER A 108 14.43 25.69 10.04
C SER A 108 15.00 26.91 10.76
N HIS A 109 16.05 26.73 11.57
CA HIS A 109 16.69 27.79 12.33
C HIS A 109 17.64 28.64 11.48
N LEU A 110 18.41 28.03 10.58
CA LEU A 110 19.18 28.75 9.57
C LEU A 110 18.25 29.55 8.63
N ALA A 111 17.11 28.99 8.26
CA ALA A 111 16.08 29.70 7.51
C ALA A 111 15.53 30.91 8.31
N LEU A 112 15.28 30.75 9.61
CA LEU A 112 14.79 31.87 10.44
C LEU A 112 15.83 32.99 10.61
N MET A 113 17.11 32.63 10.81
CA MET A 113 18.21 33.60 10.89
C MET A 113 18.40 34.35 9.57
N THR A 114 18.33 33.66 8.44
CA THR A 114 18.42 34.28 7.11
C THR A 114 17.22 35.17 6.82
N LEU A 115 15.99 34.72 7.10
CA LEU A 115 14.79 35.54 6.98
C LEU A 115 14.82 36.78 7.88
N THR A 116 15.36 36.67 9.10
CA THR A 116 15.56 37.81 10.00
C THR A 116 16.55 38.81 9.42
N PHE A 117 17.69 38.34 8.93
CA PHE A 117 18.67 39.19 8.26
C PHE A 117 18.07 39.91 7.05
N LEU A 118 17.29 39.19 6.23
CA LEU A 118 16.63 39.77 5.06
C LEU A 118 15.58 40.81 5.47
N ALA A 119 14.74 40.50 6.46
CA ALA A 119 13.70 41.40 6.93
C ALA A 119 14.26 42.70 7.52
N VAL A 120 15.27 42.60 8.39
CA VAL A 120 15.85 43.73 9.13
C VAL A 120 16.92 44.46 8.30
N GLY A 121 17.77 43.72 7.59
CA GLY A 121 18.91 44.26 6.85
C GLY A 121 18.58 44.75 5.44
N ILE A 122 17.67 44.06 4.74
CA ILE A 122 17.40 44.30 3.31
C ILE A 122 16.01 44.92 3.08
N PHE A 123 14.96 44.39 3.71
CA PHE A 123 13.57 44.72 3.38
C PHE A 123 12.93 45.82 4.26
N GLY A 124 13.62 46.34 5.27
CA GLY A 124 13.11 47.42 6.16
C GLY A 124 12.91 48.80 5.50
N ASP A 125 12.84 48.90 4.17
CA ASP A 125 12.66 50.17 3.45
C ASP A 125 11.20 50.32 2.98
N LEU A 126 10.57 51.44 3.32
CA LEU A 126 9.18 51.70 2.91
C LEU A 126 9.09 51.92 1.38
N PRO A 127 8.09 51.33 0.69
CA PRO A 127 7.96 51.40 -0.77
C PRO A 127 7.93 52.82 -1.35
N GLU A 128 7.40 53.78 -0.59
CA GLU A 128 7.27 55.18 -0.99
C GLU A 128 8.64 55.90 -1.08
N ARG A 129 9.59 55.55 -0.21
CA ARG A 129 10.95 56.13 -0.21
C ARG A 129 11.87 55.49 -1.24
N ARG A 130 11.66 54.20 -1.56
CA ARG A 130 12.37 53.52 -2.64
C ARG A 130 12.17 54.24 -3.98
N ARG A 131 10.97 54.81 -4.23
CA ARG A 131 10.68 55.61 -5.44
C ARG A 131 11.38 56.97 -5.45
N ALA A 132 11.57 57.60 -4.28
CA ALA A 132 12.29 58.88 -4.16
C ALA A 132 13.80 58.70 -4.35
N ASN A 133 14.40 57.69 -3.70
CA ASN A 133 15.84 57.41 -3.80
C ASN A 133 16.26 56.93 -5.20
N VAL A 134 15.40 56.20 -5.93
CA VAL A 134 15.68 55.81 -7.33
C VAL A 134 15.78 57.03 -8.25
N ARG A 135 14.91 58.03 -8.08
CA ARG A 135 14.96 59.30 -8.82
C ARG A 135 16.19 60.15 -8.51
N GLU A 136 16.72 60.07 -7.29
CA GLU A 136 17.90 60.82 -6.86
C GLU A 136 19.21 60.13 -7.27
N ARG A 137 19.20 58.78 -7.36
CA ARG A 137 20.32 57.93 -7.78
C ARG A 137 20.56 57.97 -9.29
N GLU A 138 19.52 58.14 -10.10
CA GLU A 138 19.65 58.44 -11.54
C GLU A 138 20.35 59.79 -11.80
N ARG A 139 20.33 60.71 -10.82
CA ARG A 139 20.91 62.05 -10.94
C ARG A 139 22.38 62.14 -10.53
N THR A 140 22.89 61.21 -9.72
CA THR A 140 24.21 61.32 -9.06
C THR A 140 25.18 60.18 -9.37
N GLY A 141 24.79 59.18 -10.18
CA GLY A 141 25.73 58.24 -10.80
C GLY A 141 26.56 57.37 -9.84
N THR A 142 26.17 57.21 -8.57
CA THR A 142 26.90 56.40 -7.58
C THR A 142 26.15 55.10 -7.28
N GLY A 143 26.48 54.06 -8.05
CA GLY A 143 26.00 52.69 -7.85
C GLY A 143 27.04 51.81 -7.17
N VAL A 144 27.22 51.91 -5.85
CA VAL A 144 28.17 51.02 -5.12
C VAL A 144 27.53 50.18 -4.01
N GLU A 145 26.28 50.41 -3.60
CA GLU A 145 25.78 49.76 -2.38
C GLU A 145 25.12 48.37 -2.53
N SER A 146 25.02 47.81 -3.74
CA SER A 146 24.35 46.52 -3.95
C SER A 146 25.26 45.29 -3.80
N ALA A 147 26.58 45.48 -3.66
CA ALA A 147 27.55 44.37 -3.65
C ALA A 147 27.75 43.75 -2.24
N ALA A 148 27.51 44.50 -1.17
CA ALA A 148 27.76 44.03 0.20
C ALA A 148 26.73 42.99 0.69
N GLY A 149 25.48 43.07 0.22
CA GLY A 149 24.42 42.10 0.58
C GLY A 149 24.61 40.73 -0.06
N LEU A 150 25.15 40.67 -1.28
CA LEU A 150 25.48 39.41 -1.97
C LEU A 150 26.78 38.78 -1.44
N ALA A 151 27.76 39.59 -1.04
CA ALA A 151 29.01 39.09 -0.46
C ALA A 151 28.82 38.41 0.91
N LEU A 152 27.84 38.86 1.72
CA LEU A 152 27.55 38.23 3.01
C LEU A 152 26.78 36.90 2.87
N LEU A 153 25.94 36.77 1.82
CA LEU A 153 25.31 35.49 1.45
C LEU A 153 26.35 34.48 0.94
N ALA A 154 27.38 34.94 0.23
CA ALA A 154 28.47 34.10 -0.25
C ALA A 154 29.41 33.63 0.87
N MET A 155 29.57 34.41 1.95
CA MET A 155 30.39 34.01 3.11
C MET A 155 29.73 33.00 4.06
N LEU A 156 28.41 32.78 3.97
CA LEU A 156 27.71 31.71 4.70
C LEU A 156 27.67 30.37 3.93
N PHE A 157 28.13 30.34 2.68
CA PHE A 157 28.13 29.15 1.82
C PHE A 157 29.37 28.23 1.86
N PRO A 158 30.56 28.57 2.42
CA PRO A 158 31.74 27.71 2.27
C PRO A 158 31.74 26.46 3.17
N MET A 159 30.72 26.25 4.01
CA MET A 159 30.57 24.97 4.75
C MET A 159 30.01 23.82 3.88
N LEU A 160 29.48 24.08 2.67
CA LEU A 160 28.86 23.04 1.85
C LEU A 160 29.76 22.42 0.76
N VAL A 161 30.97 22.93 0.54
CA VAL A 161 31.80 22.56 -0.64
C VAL A 161 33.02 21.69 -0.31
N LEU A 162 33.21 21.29 0.95
CA LEU A 162 34.16 20.22 1.33
C LEU A 162 33.44 18.92 1.76
N ALA A 163 32.42 18.51 1.01
CA ALA A 163 32.07 17.10 1.01
C ALA A 163 33.14 16.36 0.19
N PRO A 164 33.91 15.41 0.76
CA PRO A 164 34.76 14.55 -0.04
C PRO A 164 33.89 13.90 -1.12
N THR A 165 34.31 13.98 -2.37
CA THR A 165 33.69 13.19 -3.45
C THR A 165 33.69 11.74 -2.99
N PRO A 166 32.52 11.10 -2.78
CA PRO A 166 32.53 9.71 -2.38
C PRO A 166 33.23 8.95 -3.50
N ALA A 167 34.31 8.24 -3.14
CA ALA A 167 34.91 7.24 -4.02
C ALA A 167 33.78 6.42 -4.65
N ARG A 168 33.87 6.16 -5.96
CA ARG A 168 32.89 5.40 -6.73
C ARG A 168 32.64 4.05 -6.04
N ALA A 169 31.66 4.01 -5.15
CA ALA A 169 31.29 2.79 -4.43
C ALA A 169 30.75 1.81 -5.46
N GLU A 170 31.14 0.54 -5.34
CA GLU A 170 30.56 -0.51 -6.17
C GLU A 170 29.03 -0.55 -5.99
N PRO A 171 28.26 -0.78 -7.08
CA PRO A 171 26.80 -0.85 -7.00
C PRO A 171 26.37 -1.94 -6.02
N LYS A 172 25.50 -1.61 -5.07
CA LYS A 172 24.95 -2.59 -4.14
C LYS A 172 23.92 -3.46 -4.87
N PRO A 173 24.02 -4.79 -4.86
CA PRO A 173 22.98 -5.64 -5.41
C PRO A 173 21.68 -5.46 -4.62
N VAL A 174 20.55 -5.40 -5.33
CA VAL A 174 19.20 -5.33 -4.76
C VAL A 174 18.35 -6.38 -5.43
N ARG A 175 17.87 -7.36 -4.66
CA ARG A 175 16.98 -8.42 -5.14
C ARG A 175 15.54 -7.93 -5.11
N ILE A 176 14.90 -7.91 -6.27
CA ILE A 176 13.55 -7.37 -6.42
C ILE A 176 12.62 -8.49 -6.86
N GLY A 177 11.61 -8.79 -6.04
CA GLY A 177 10.57 -9.77 -6.33
C GLY A 177 9.53 -9.21 -7.29
N PHE A 178 9.44 -9.76 -8.51
CA PHE A 178 8.44 -9.40 -9.52
C PHE A 178 7.41 -10.51 -9.68
N ARG A 179 6.13 -10.13 -9.66
CA ARG A 179 5.07 -11.11 -9.90
C ARG A 179 5.04 -11.60 -11.33
N VAL A 180 4.82 -12.90 -11.49
CA VAL A 180 4.81 -13.55 -12.80
C VAL A 180 3.44 -13.53 -13.48
N ASP A 181 2.33 -13.36 -12.73
CA ASP A 181 1.00 -13.80 -13.15
C ASP A 181 -0.14 -12.76 -13.03
N ILE A 182 0.14 -11.49 -12.72
CA ILE A 182 -0.90 -10.46 -12.46
C ILE A 182 -0.89 -9.30 -13.46
N ALA A 183 -0.88 -9.62 -14.76
CA ALA A 183 -1.17 -8.61 -15.79
C ALA A 183 -2.50 -7.89 -15.48
N PRO A 184 -2.57 -6.55 -15.61
CA PRO A 184 -1.58 -5.65 -16.21
C PRO A 184 -0.56 -5.02 -15.22
N PHE A 185 -0.54 -5.44 -13.95
CA PHE A 185 0.30 -4.85 -12.92
C PHE A 185 1.75 -5.35 -12.97
N SER A 186 1.92 -6.66 -13.02
CA SER A 186 3.23 -7.31 -13.08
C SER A 186 3.08 -8.71 -13.64
N TYR A 187 3.78 -9.00 -14.73
CA TYR A 187 3.76 -10.30 -15.37
C TYR A 187 5.07 -10.58 -16.10
N ARG A 188 5.40 -11.86 -16.21
CA ARG A 188 6.58 -12.28 -16.97
C ARG A 188 6.22 -12.41 -18.45
N ASN A 189 7.05 -11.83 -19.30
CA ASN A 189 7.02 -12.01 -20.74
C ASN A 189 8.43 -12.45 -21.19
N GLU A 190 8.58 -13.69 -21.61
CA GLU A 190 9.89 -14.21 -22.01
C GLU A 190 10.35 -13.68 -23.38
N ALA A 191 9.42 -13.14 -24.18
CA ALA A 191 9.70 -12.64 -25.53
C ALA A 191 10.32 -11.22 -25.56
N SER A 192 10.46 -10.55 -24.42
CA SER A 192 10.83 -9.12 -24.34
C SER A 192 12.33 -8.85 -24.09
N GLY A 193 13.18 -9.86 -24.23
CA GLY A 193 14.64 -9.70 -24.08
C GLY A 193 15.08 -9.58 -22.60
N PRO A 194 16.09 -8.74 -22.27
CA PRO A 194 16.71 -8.73 -20.93
C PRO A 194 15.78 -8.26 -19.81
N ARG A 195 14.75 -7.45 -20.13
CA ARG A 195 13.71 -7.04 -19.19
C ARG A 195 12.51 -7.99 -19.34
N GLN A 196 12.48 -9.02 -18.50
CA GLN A 196 11.49 -10.11 -18.58
C GLN A 196 10.16 -9.79 -17.87
N PHE A 197 10.11 -8.75 -17.04
CA PHE A 197 8.91 -8.38 -16.28
C PHE A 197 8.34 -7.06 -16.80
N HIS A 198 7.01 -7.03 -16.98
CA HIS A 198 6.26 -5.92 -17.57
C HIS A 198 5.00 -5.63 -16.79
N GLY A 199 4.44 -4.45 -17.00
CA GLY A 199 3.19 -4.01 -16.38
C GLY A 199 3.42 -2.83 -15.44
N TYR A 200 2.34 -2.17 -15.04
CA TYR A 200 2.38 -0.88 -14.38
C TYR A 200 3.36 -0.82 -13.18
N LEU A 201 3.30 -1.82 -12.29
CA LEU A 201 4.13 -1.89 -11.09
C LEU A 201 5.53 -2.42 -11.38
N ALA A 202 5.65 -3.43 -12.25
CA ALA A 202 6.95 -3.95 -12.65
C ALA A 202 7.77 -2.86 -13.33
N ASP A 203 7.15 -2.09 -14.22
CA ASP A 203 7.84 -1.07 -14.99
C ASP A 203 8.31 0.08 -14.10
N MET A 204 7.42 0.56 -13.23
CA MET A 204 7.74 1.57 -12.22
C MET A 204 8.90 1.14 -11.32
N CYS A 205 8.94 -0.14 -10.93
CA CYS A 205 10.05 -0.66 -10.14
C CYS A 205 11.39 -0.56 -10.87
N PHE A 206 11.46 -0.81 -12.17
CA PHE A 206 12.70 -0.58 -12.91
C PHE A 206 13.06 0.91 -12.96
N ASP A 207 12.09 1.81 -13.15
CA ASP A 207 12.34 3.26 -13.22
C ASP A 207 12.84 3.86 -11.90
N ILE A 208 12.50 3.24 -10.76
CA ILE A 208 13.02 3.64 -9.46
C ILE A 208 14.54 3.55 -9.44
N PHE A 209 15.12 2.51 -10.03
CA PHE A 209 16.56 2.26 -10.05
C PHE A 209 17.26 2.76 -11.32
N ASP A 210 16.51 3.06 -12.39
CA ASP A 210 17.09 3.50 -13.66
C ASP A 210 17.85 4.83 -13.52
N GLY A 211 19.06 4.88 -14.08
CA GLY A 211 19.95 6.04 -13.97
C GLY A 211 20.71 6.18 -12.63
N TYR A 212 20.50 5.29 -11.64
CA TYR A 212 21.16 5.38 -10.33
C TYR A 212 22.24 4.29 -10.15
N PRO A 213 23.53 4.62 -10.27
CA PRO A 213 24.62 3.64 -10.22
C PRO A 213 24.86 3.04 -8.82
N ALA A 214 24.17 3.54 -7.79
CA ALA A 214 24.31 3.07 -6.42
C ALA A 214 23.76 1.64 -6.22
N TYR A 215 22.86 1.19 -7.10
CA TYR A 215 22.18 -0.10 -6.99
C TYR A 215 22.26 -0.89 -8.30
N LYS A 216 22.37 -2.22 -8.17
CA LYS A 216 22.28 -3.17 -9.27
C LYS A 216 21.06 -4.07 -9.05
N VAL A 217 20.09 -3.98 -9.95
CA VAL A 217 18.83 -4.74 -9.84
C VAL A 217 19.04 -6.21 -10.21
N GLU A 218 18.61 -7.09 -9.32
CA GLU A 218 18.50 -8.54 -9.53
C GLU A 218 17.02 -8.92 -9.50
N ALA A 219 16.44 -9.19 -10.67
CA ALA A 219 15.02 -9.49 -10.78
C ALA A 219 14.74 -10.96 -10.42
N VAL A 220 13.91 -11.17 -9.39
CA VAL A 220 13.53 -12.48 -8.85
C VAL A 220 12.05 -12.73 -9.14
N PRO A 221 11.66 -13.83 -9.82
CA PRO A 221 10.25 -14.15 -10.01
C PRO A 221 9.60 -14.57 -8.68
N VAL A 222 8.41 -14.04 -8.38
CA VAL A 222 7.61 -14.42 -7.22
C VAL A 222 6.16 -14.75 -7.63
N GLY A 223 5.48 -15.60 -6.87
CA GLY A 223 4.08 -15.97 -7.06
C GLY A 223 3.16 -15.43 -5.96
N ALA A 224 1.85 -15.67 -6.09
CA ALA A 224 0.87 -15.26 -5.08
C ALA A 224 1.08 -15.96 -3.72
N LYS A 225 1.57 -17.20 -3.77
CA LYS A 225 1.69 -18.09 -2.62
C LYS A 225 2.93 -17.79 -1.77
N ASP A 226 4.07 -17.55 -2.42
CA ASP A 226 5.41 -17.53 -1.83
C ASP A 226 6.03 -16.13 -1.69
N ARG A 227 5.50 -15.09 -2.37
CA ARG A 227 6.04 -13.71 -2.34
C ARG A 227 6.37 -13.17 -0.95
N PHE A 228 5.52 -13.42 0.04
CA PHE A 228 5.72 -12.91 1.40
C PHE A 228 6.69 -13.78 2.19
N ASP A 229 6.70 -15.10 1.95
CA ASP A 229 7.65 -16.01 2.56
C ASP A 229 9.07 -15.70 2.09
N MET A 230 9.24 -15.51 0.77
CA MET A 230 10.52 -15.07 0.18
C MET A 230 10.95 -13.70 0.70
N PHE A 231 10.01 -12.77 0.91
CA PHE A 231 10.33 -11.45 1.48
C PHE A 231 10.79 -11.57 2.94
N ASN A 232 10.08 -12.36 3.75
CA ASN A 232 10.39 -12.58 5.16
C ASN A 232 11.66 -13.43 5.38
N ALA A 233 12.01 -14.28 4.42
CA ALA A 233 13.22 -15.11 4.45
C ALA A 233 14.49 -14.37 3.97
N ASP A 234 14.38 -13.07 3.69
CA ASP A 234 15.43 -12.28 3.07
C ASP A 234 15.90 -12.80 1.71
N ASP A 235 15.02 -13.42 0.92
CA ASP A 235 15.32 -13.79 -0.47
C ASP A 235 15.11 -12.61 -1.44
N VAL A 236 14.22 -11.68 -1.08
CA VAL A 236 13.94 -10.46 -1.84
C VAL A 236 13.92 -9.23 -0.93
N ASP A 237 14.51 -8.14 -1.42
CA ASP A 237 14.70 -6.90 -0.68
C ASP A 237 13.53 -5.91 -0.88
N LEU A 238 12.83 -6.06 -2.01
CA LEU A 238 11.71 -5.24 -2.47
C LEU A 238 10.68 -6.12 -3.18
N LEU A 239 9.39 -5.96 -2.87
CA LEU A 239 8.30 -6.58 -3.63
C LEU A 239 7.66 -5.59 -4.61
N CYS A 240 7.79 -5.90 -5.89
CA CYS A 240 7.17 -5.21 -7.04
C CYS A 240 5.90 -5.94 -7.46
N ASP A 241 4.88 -5.77 -6.63
CA ASP A 241 3.60 -6.45 -6.68
C ASP A 241 2.48 -5.49 -6.25
N ALA A 242 1.24 -5.82 -6.60
CA ALA A 242 0.03 -5.21 -6.07
C ALA A 242 -0.16 -5.60 -4.59
N VAL A 243 0.75 -5.14 -3.73
CA VAL A 243 0.69 -5.34 -2.28
C VAL A 243 -0.21 -4.27 -1.68
N THR A 244 -1.41 -4.66 -1.24
CA THR A 244 -2.24 -3.76 -0.44
C THR A 244 -1.57 -3.45 0.90
N MET A 245 -1.48 -2.15 1.22
CA MET A 245 -1.05 -1.70 2.53
C MET A 245 -2.06 -2.13 3.61
N ARG A 246 -1.65 -3.08 4.45
CA ARG A 246 -2.45 -3.56 5.58
C ARG A 246 -1.62 -3.57 6.85
N PHE A 247 -1.93 -2.63 7.74
CA PHE A 247 -1.29 -2.54 9.06
C PHE A 247 -1.83 -3.56 10.07
N SER A 248 -2.97 -4.20 9.78
CA SER A 248 -3.53 -5.27 10.60
C SER A 248 -2.80 -6.61 10.44
N GLU A 249 -2.00 -6.76 9.37
CA GLU A 249 -1.24 -7.97 9.08
C GLU A 249 0.20 -7.79 9.61
N ARG A 250 0.39 -8.15 10.88
CA ARG A 250 1.64 -7.90 11.63
C ARG A 250 2.88 -8.33 10.86
N ASP A 251 2.92 -9.56 10.37
CA ASP A 251 4.07 -10.11 9.64
C ASP A 251 4.58 -9.21 8.50
N ARG A 252 3.66 -8.57 7.76
CA ARG A 252 4.04 -7.65 6.66
C ARG A 252 4.51 -6.30 7.17
N SER A 253 3.85 -5.76 8.20
CA SER A 253 4.16 -4.44 8.77
C SER A 253 5.36 -4.43 9.73
N GLU A 254 5.73 -5.60 10.26
CA GLU A 254 6.86 -5.80 11.16
C GLU A 254 8.16 -5.97 10.39
N ASN A 255 8.14 -6.72 9.28
CA ASN A 255 9.34 -6.99 8.48
C ASN A 255 9.55 -6.01 7.32
N GLY A 256 8.52 -5.24 6.95
CA GLY A 256 8.55 -4.36 5.79
C GLY A 256 8.18 -2.90 6.07
N ILE A 257 8.72 -2.02 5.23
CA ILE A 257 8.37 -0.60 5.14
C ILE A 257 7.69 -0.38 3.79
N TYR A 258 6.48 0.15 3.82
CA TYR A 258 5.76 0.51 2.61
C TYR A 258 6.32 1.80 1.99
N SER A 259 6.41 1.83 0.66
CA SER A 259 6.57 3.06 -0.11
C SER A 259 5.34 3.97 0.03
N PRO A 260 5.35 5.21 -0.50
CA PRO A 260 4.11 5.92 -0.76
C PRO A 260 3.20 5.08 -1.66
N ILE A 261 1.91 5.38 -1.62
CA ILE A 261 0.91 4.69 -2.44
C ILE A 261 1.26 4.91 -3.91
N VAL A 262 1.41 3.81 -4.67
CA VAL A 262 1.72 3.81 -6.10
C VAL A 262 0.52 3.46 -6.97
N PHE A 263 -0.54 2.91 -6.39
CA PHE A 263 -1.79 2.64 -7.10
C PHE A 263 -2.94 2.54 -6.09
N VAL A 264 -4.16 2.82 -6.52
CA VAL A 264 -5.35 2.65 -5.67
C VAL A 264 -6.42 1.88 -6.43
N SER A 265 -6.77 0.73 -5.89
CA SER A 265 -7.85 -0.13 -6.34
C SER A 265 -8.90 -0.30 -5.24
N GLY A 266 -9.77 -1.28 -5.42
CA GLY A 266 -10.70 -1.80 -4.43
C GLY A 266 -11.15 -3.18 -4.83
N VAL A 267 -11.43 -4.05 -3.84
CA VAL A 267 -12.05 -5.34 -4.14
C VAL A 267 -13.43 -5.06 -4.73
N SER A 268 -13.68 -5.62 -5.90
CA SER A 268 -14.96 -5.61 -6.60
C SER A 268 -15.32 -7.07 -6.93
N TYR A 269 -16.35 -7.26 -7.74
CA TYR A 269 -16.72 -8.58 -8.23
C TYR A 269 -17.26 -8.56 -9.67
N LEU A 270 -17.06 -9.70 -10.34
CA LEU A 270 -17.79 -10.08 -11.55
C LEU A 270 -18.82 -11.15 -11.20
N GLU A 271 -19.99 -11.07 -11.81
CA GLU A 271 -21.08 -12.01 -11.60
C GLU A 271 -21.52 -12.61 -12.94
N THR A 272 -21.75 -13.92 -12.97
CA THR A 272 -22.23 -14.63 -14.16
C THR A 272 -23.55 -14.06 -14.67
N GLY A 273 -23.71 -13.99 -16.00
CA GLY A 273 -24.85 -13.36 -16.66
C GLY A 273 -26.24 -13.97 -16.40
N ASN A 274 -26.34 -15.18 -15.80
CA ASN A 274 -27.63 -15.82 -15.53
C ASN A 274 -28.09 -15.56 -14.09
N ARG A 275 -29.27 -14.93 -13.92
CA ARG A 275 -29.89 -14.63 -12.62
C ARG A 275 -30.79 -15.78 -12.16
N ASN A 276 -30.25 -16.99 -12.05
CA ASN A 276 -30.96 -17.99 -11.28
C ASN A 276 -30.94 -17.56 -9.81
N VAL A 277 -32.13 -17.51 -9.20
CA VAL A 277 -32.27 -17.34 -7.75
C VAL A 277 -31.84 -18.66 -7.11
N GLY A 278 -30.78 -18.63 -6.30
CA GLY A 278 -30.19 -19.83 -5.69
C GLY A 278 -28.78 -19.58 -5.14
N ALA A 279 -28.11 -20.67 -4.74
CA ALA A 279 -26.79 -20.68 -4.12
C ALA A 279 -25.77 -19.82 -4.87
N VAL A 280 -24.98 -19.08 -4.09
CA VAL A 280 -23.90 -18.24 -4.62
C VAL A 280 -22.55 -18.86 -4.30
N ALA A 281 -21.74 -19.08 -5.33
CA ALA A 281 -20.36 -19.50 -5.16
C ALA A 281 -19.42 -18.30 -5.29
N LEU A 282 -18.69 -17.99 -4.22
CA LEU A 282 -17.72 -16.90 -4.11
C LEU A 282 -16.31 -17.43 -4.39
N GLY A 283 -15.77 -17.10 -5.56
CA GLY A 283 -14.39 -17.39 -5.91
C GLY A 283 -13.46 -16.22 -5.58
N PHE A 284 -12.34 -16.51 -4.91
CA PHE A 284 -11.31 -15.53 -4.53
C PHE A 284 -9.93 -16.21 -4.44
N VAL A 285 -8.86 -15.44 -4.47
CA VAL A 285 -7.50 -15.95 -4.26
C VAL A 285 -7.16 -15.96 -2.77
N LEU A 286 -6.60 -17.06 -2.26
CA LEU A 286 -6.32 -17.25 -0.82
C LEU A 286 -5.42 -16.17 -0.21
N ASN A 287 -4.30 -15.86 -0.87
CA ASN A 287 -3.33 -14.89 -0.37
C ASN A 287 -3.61 -13.48 -0.90
N ALA A 288 -4.89 -13.14 -1.09
CA ALA A 288 -5.34 -11.83 -1.56
C ALA A 288 -6.33 -11.20 -0.58
N THR A 289 -6.46 -9.89 -0.65
CA THR A 289 -7.38 -9.10 0.18
C THR A 289 -8.85 -9.42 -0.06
N ALA A 290 -9.18 -9.88 -1.27
CA ALA A 290 -10.47 -10.43 -1.65
C ALA A 290 -10.93 -11.60 -0.78
N ARG A 291 -10.00 -12.33 -0.14
CA ARG A 291 -10.31 -13.38 0.84
C ARG A 291 -11.21 -12.85 1.96
N ASP A 292 -10.77 -11.81 2.66
CA ASP A 292 -11.51 -11.30 3.82
C ASP A 292 -12.79 -10.57 3.39
N VAL A 293 -12.78 -9.96 2.21
CA VAL A 293 -13.98 -9.34 1.62
C VAL A 293 -15.02 -10.40 1.26
N ALA A 294 -14.62 -11.58 0.77
CA ALA A 294 -15.54 -12.68 0.51
C ALA A 294 -16.30 -13.10 1.79
N LEU A 295 -15.62 -13.24 2.93
CA LEU A 295 -16.29 -13.53 4.19
C LEU A 295 -17.27 -12.41 4.60
N LYS A 296 -16.82 -11.15 4.51
CA LYS A 296 -17.65 -9.98 4.87
C LYS A 296 -18.90 -9.84 3.99
N THR A 297 -18.80 -10.16 2.69
CA THR A 297 -19.97 -10.13 1.79
C THR A 297 -21.02 -11.16 2.20
N CYS A 298 -20.63 -12.30 2.76
CA CYS A 298 -21.55 -13.25 3.37
C CYS A 298 -22.21 -12.68 4.63
N HIS A 299 -21.42 -12.07 5.54
CA HIS A 299 -21.94 -11.51 6.81
C HIS A 299 -23.00 -10.42 6.62
N VAL A 300 -22.94 -9.66 5.53
CA VAL A 300 -23.94 -8.62 5.21
C VAL A 300 -24.99 -9.09 4.19
N ASP A 301 -24.94 -10.35 3.80
CA ASP A 301 -25.76 -10.94 2.75
C ASP A 301 -25.81 -10.09 1.46
N GLN A 302 -24.63 -9.69 0.97
CA GLN A 302 -24.46 -8.79 -0.17
C GLN A 302 -25.22 -9.26 -1.41
N PHE A 303 -25.31 -10.58 -1.62
CA PHE A 303 -25.92 -11.19 -2.78
C PHE A 303 -27.36 -11.66 -2.56
N ARG A 304 -27.96 -11.37 -1.39
CA ARG A 304 -29.35 -11.69 -1.03
C ARG A 304 -29.66 -13.19 -1.14
N VAL A 305 -28.76 -13.98 -0.57
CA VAL A 305 -28.85 -15.44 -0.48
C VAL A 305 -29.68 -15.89 0.71
N PHE A 306 -29.94 -15.03 1.70
CA PHE A 306 -30.68 -15.40 2.90
C PHE A 306 -32.03 -14.70 3.01
N MET A 307 -33.00 -15.42 3.58
CA MET A 307 -34.30 -14.83 3.96
C MET A 307 -34.20 -14.02 5.26
N PRO A 308 -35.02 -12.97 5.43
CA PRO A 308 -35.02 -12.15 6.63
C PRO A 308 -35.18 -12.92 7.95
N ASP A 309 -35.97 -14.00 7.96
CA ASP A 309 -36.24 -14.86 9.13
C ASP A 309 -35.05 -15.74 9.53
N THR A 310 -34.18 -16.10 8.58
CA THR A 310 -32.97 -16.91 8.82
C THR A 310 -31.71 -16.08 9.07
N ARG A 311 -31.81 -14.74 9.07
CA ARG A 311 -30.66 -13.84 9.29
C ARG A 311 -30.04 -13.95 10.68
N ALA A 312 -30.78 -14.46 11.67
CA ALA A 312 -30.26 -14.67 13.02
C ALA A 312 -29.04 -15.62 13.05
N LEU A 313 -28.96 -16.57 12.11
CA LEU A 313 -27.84 -17.52 11.98
C LEU A 313 -26.83 -17.14 10.90
N LEU A 314 -27.01 -15.99 10.24
CA LEU A 314 -26.24 -15.59 9.05
C LEU A 314 -24.73 -15.70 9.28
N VAL A 315 -24.25 -15.02 10.32
CA VAL A 315 -22.82 -14.92 10.62
C VAL A 315 -22.22 -16.28 10.92
N GLU A 316 -22.90 -17.11 11.72
CA GLU A 316 -22.39 -18.43 12.08
C GLU A 316 -22.39 -19.43 10.93
N ARG A 317 -23.41 -19.38 10.07
CA ARG A 317 -23.43 -20.16 8.82
C ARG A 317 -22.26 -19.77 7.91
N CYS A 318 -22.06 -18.47 7.70
CA CYS A 318 -20.93 -17.95 6.94
C CYS A 318 -19.60 -18.41 7.53
N ASN A 319 -19.43 -18.30 8.84
CA ASN A 319 -18.19 -18.66 9.52
C ASN A 319 -17.91 -20.17 9.44
N LEU A 320 -18.91 -21.03 9.64
CA LEU A 320 -18.74 -22.48 9.53
C LEU A 320 -18.25 -22.87 8.13
N ARG A 321 -18.95 -22.37 7.11
CA ARG A 321 -18.67 -22.66 5.70
C ARG A 321 -17.33 -22.11 5.26
N TRP A 322 -16.97 -20.93 5.76
CA TRP A 322 -15.67 -20.31 5.57
C TRP A 322 -14.54 -21.17 6.12
N GLN A 323 -14.64 -21.58 7.39
CA GLN A 323 -13.61 -22.39 8.04
C GLN A 323 -13.45 -23.75 7.36
N ALA A 324 -14.55 -24.39 6.94
CA ALA A 324 -14.50 -25.63 6.19
C ALA A 324 -13.73 -25.47 4.86
N ALA A 325 -13.99 -24.40 4.11
CA ALA A 325 -13.30 -24.13 2.85
C ALA A 325 -11.80 -23.84 3.04
N LEU A 326 -11.41 -23.12 4.10
CA LEU A 326 -10.00 -22.88 4.42
C LEU A 326 -9.28 -24.16 4.82
N LEU A 327 -9.89 -24.96 5.71
CA LEU A 327 -9.31 -26.22 6.16
C LEU A 327 -9.16 -27.21 5.00
N ALA A 328 -10.19 -27.38 4.18
CA ALA A 328 -10.15 -28.22 2.99
C ALA A 328 -8.97 -27.86 2.08
N GLN A 329 -8.69 -26.57 1.93
CA GLN A 329 -7.64 -26.08 1.06
C GLN A 329 -6.24 -26.13 1.69
N ARG A 330 -6.13 -26.04 3.02
CA ARG A 330 -4.86 -26.28 3.72
C ARG A 330 -4.45 -27.75 3.61
N LEU A 331 -5.41 -28.66 3.75
CA LEU A 331 -5.19 -30.10 3.56
C LEU A 331 -4.65 -30.47 2.17
N LEU A 332 -5.00 -29.71 1.12
CA LEU A 332 -4.54 -29.94 -0.26
C LEU A 332 -3.18 -29.30 -0.58
N ASN A 333 -2.82 -28.19 0.07
CA ASN A 333 -1.66 -27.38 -0.32
C ASN A 333 -0.41 -27.57 0.54
N GLU A 334 -0.51 -28.22 1.70
CA GLU A 334 0.64 -28.41 2.58
C GLU A 334 1.58 -29.52 2.03
N PRO A 335 2.80 -29.19 1.57
CA PRO A 335 3.76 -30.16 1.04
C PRO A 335 4.23 -31.17 2.12
N SER A 336 4.13 -30.77 3.40
CA SER A 336 4.46 -31.52 4.60
C SER A 336 3.61 -32.78 4.78
N ILE A 337 2.39 -32.79 4.26
CA ILE A 337 1.37 -33.84 4.46
C ILE A 337 1.50 -34.93 3.38
N VAL A 338 1.95 -34.57 2.17
CA VAL A 338 1.85 -35.46 1.01
C VAL A 338 3.21 -35.99 0.53
N GLN A 339 4.34 -35.32 0.82
CA GLN A 339 5.62 -35.70 0.17
C GLN A 339 6.91 -35.56 1.01
N SER A 340 6.87 -35.42 2.33
CA SER A 340 8.13 -35.36 3.08
C SER A 340 8.60 -36.75 3.55
N PRO A 341 9.73 -37.29 3.05
CA PRO A 341 10.43 -38.40 3.70
C PRO A 341 10.97 -38.04 5.10
N ALA A 342 10.75 -36.81 5.59
CA ALA A 342 11.09 -36.42 6.95
C ALA A 342 10.31 -37.17 8.03
N SER A 343 9.24 -37.90 7.69
CA SER A 343 8.62 -38.88 8.60
C SER A 343 9.50 -40.12 8.86
N GLN A 344 10.67 -40.24 8.21
CA GLN A 344 11.64 -41.33 8.41
C GLN A 344 13.05 -40.91 8.85
N ILE A 345 13.34 -39.61 9.07
CA ILE A 345 14.71 -39.18 9.35
C ILE A 345 14.96 -39.10 10.85
N ALA A 346 15.60 -40.15 11.36
CA ALA A 346 16.17 -40.21 12.71
C ALA A 346 17.06 -39.00 13.00
N VAL A 347 16.81 -38.36 14.15
CA VAL A 347 17.55 -37.24 14.71
C VAL A 347 19.01 -37.62 14.95
N THR A 348 19.88 -37.42 13.96
CA THR A 348 21.33 -37.35 14.17
C THR A 348 21.93 -36.39 13.14
N GLN A 349 22.64 -35.36 13.63
CA GLN A 349 23.33 -34.29 12.90
C GLN A 349 22.45 -33.13 12.43
N VAL A 350 22.54 -32.01 13.16
CA VAL A 350 21.66 -30.85 13.02
C VAL A 350 22.32 -29.71 12.24
N ASP A 351 21.92 -29.55 11.00
CA ASP A 351 22.10 -28.33 10.20
C ASP A 351 21.08 -27.27 10.65
N PRO A 352 21.48 -26.01 10.90
CA PRO A 352 20.57 -24.91 11.25
C PRO A 352 19.39 -24.74 10.28
N ARG A 353 19.58 -24.98 8.98
CA ARG A 353 18.49 -24.89 7.98
C ARG A 353 17.45 -26.00 8.16
N ARG A 354 17.86 -27.17 8.68
CA ARG A 354 16.96 -28.31 8.95
C ARG A 354 16.12 -28.12 10.22
N ARG A 355 16.60 -27.33 11.20
CA ARG A 355 15.78 -26.93 12.36
C ARG A 355 14.66 -25.98 11.95
N ALA A 356 15.00 -24.94 11.17
CA ALA A 356 14.01 -24.00 10.65
C ALA A 356 12.90 -24.70 9.83
N SER A 357 13.25 -25.73 9.05
CA SER A 357 12.26 -26.53 8.33
C SER A 357 11.37 -27.37 9.25
N LEU A 358 11.89 -27.89 10.37
CA LEU A 358 11.09 -28.65 11.32
C LEU A 358 10.13 -27.73 12.09
N ASP A 359 10.61 -26.57 12.52
CA ASP A 359 9.78 -25.57 13.22
C ASP A 359 8.65 -25.05 12.33
N ALA A 360 8.92 -24.79 11.04
CA ALA A 360 7.91 -24.40 10.07
C ALA A 360 6.84 -25.49 9.85
N VAL A 361 7.27 -26.76 9.81
CA VAL A 361 6.37 -27.91 9.69
C VAL A 361 5.50 -28.03 10.94
N MET A 362 6.09 -27.99 12.14
CA MET A 362 5.33 -28.06 13.41
C MET A 362 4.35 -26.89 13.56
N GLU A 363 4.73 -25.69 13.13
CA GLU A 363 3.88 -24.51 13.15
C GLU A 363 2.71 -24.63 12.16
N SER A 364 2.94 -25.24 10.99
CA SER A 364 1.83 -25.54 10.09
C SER A 364 0.85 -26.57 10.69
N TRP A 365 1.37 -27.60 11.37
CA TRP A 365 0.56 -28.59 12.06
C TRP A 365 -0.27 -28.00 13.19
N ARG A 366 0.33 -27.14 14.02
CA ARG A 366 -0.39 -26.41 15.08
C ARG A 366 -1.56 -25.64 14.50
N ARG A 367 -1.32 -24.90 13.41
CA ARG A 367 -2.38 -24.15 12.70
C ARG A 367 -3.45 -25.06 12.12
N LEU A 368 -3.11 -26.23 11.60
CA LEU A 368 -4.10 -27.20 11.11
C LEU A 368 -5.01 -27.73 12.24
N HIS A 369 -4.44 -28.03 13.40
CA HIS A 369 -5.20 -28.46 14.58
C HIS A 369 -6.14 -27.35 15.07
N GLU A 370 -5.64 -26.11 15.13
CA GLU A 370 -6.45 -24.94 15.52
C GLU A 370 -7.61 -24.67 14.55
N ASP A 371 -7.38 -24.81 13.24
CA ASP A 371 -8.44 -24.69 12.24
C ASP A 371 -9.51 -25.78 12.42
N TRP A 372 -9.10 -27.02 12.71
CA TRP A 372 -10.02 -28.13 12.99
C TRP A 372 -10.84 -27.89 14.26
N ASP A 373 -10.21 -27.52 15.37
CA ASP A 373 -10.90 -27.23 16.62
C ASP A 373 -11.88 -26.07 16.44
N THR A 374 -11.47 -25.02 15.73
CA THR A 374 -12.33 -23.88 15.39
C THR A 374 -13.53 -24.32 14.56
N LEU A 375 -13.32 -25.19 13.55
CA LEU A 375 -14.41 -25.71 12.73
C LEU A 375 -15.39 -26.55 13.57
N HIS A 376 -14.87 -27.42 14.44
CA HIS A 376 -15.66 -28.29 15.29
C HIS A 376 -16.50 -27.48 16.30
N GLN A 377 -15.89 -26.49 16.96
CA GLN A 377 -16.60 -25.57 17.85
C GLN A 377 -17.71 -24.80 17.14
N ARG A 378 -17.48 -24.33 15.91
CA ARG A 378 -18.50 -23.65 15.11
C ARG A 378 -19.64 -24.57 14.71
N ALA A 379 -19.35 -25.83 14.38
CA ALA A 379 -20.38 -26.83 14.06
C ALA A 379 -21.25 -27.12 15.29
N GLN A 380 -20.63 -27.30 16.46
CA GLN A 380 -21.34 -27.49 17.73
C GLN A 380 -22.22 -26.28 18.06
N TYR A 381 -21.65 -25.07 18.00
CA TYR A 381 -22.38 -23.84 18.32
C TYR A 381 -23.58 -23.63 17.41
N LEU A 382 -23.40 -23.76 16.09
CA LEU A 382 -24.49 -23.62 15.13
C LEU A 382 -25.56 -24.69 15.33
N ASN A 383 -25.17 -25.94 15.60
CA ASN A 383 -26.11 -27.02 15.87
C ASN A 383 -26.97 -26.75 17.11
N THR A 384 -26.37 -26.27 18.20
CA THR A 384 -27.10 -25.86 19.41
C THR A 384 -28.07 -24.73 19.11
N MET A 385 -27.64 -23.68 18.39
CA MET A 385 -28.53 -22.57 18.02
C MET A 385 -29.73 -23.02 17.17
N VAL A 386 -29.48 -23.93 16.21
CA VAL A 386 -30.54 -24.49 15.36
C VAL A 386 -31.57 -25.25 16.19
N GLN A 387 -31.12 -26.03 17.18
CA GLN A 387 -31.99 -26.77 18.11
C GLN A 387 -32.76 -25.83 19.05
N ASP A 388 -32.07 -24.90 19.72
CA ASP A 388 -32.66 -23.97 20.70
C ASP A 388 -33.71 -23.05 20.07
N GLN A 389 -33.47 -22.61 18.83
CA GLN A 389 -34.38 -21.72 18.10
C GLN A 389 -35.42 -22.49 17.27
N ASN A 390 -35.45 -23.83 17.36
CA ASN A 390 -36.33 -24.72 16.59
C ASN A 390 -36.30 -24.40 15.08
N ILE A 391 -35.10 -24.16 14.54
CA ILE A 391 -34.91 -23.79 13.15
C ILE A 391 -34.97 -25.05 12.30
N THR A 392 -36.01 -25.17 11.47
CA THR A 392 -36.26 -26.33 10.62
C THR A 392 -35.76 -26.17 9.18
N ARG A 393 -35.19 -25.02 8.84
CA ARG A 393 -34.90 -24.58 7.46
C ARG A 393 -33.44 -24.20 7.23
N LEU A 394 -32.53 -25.09 7.63
CA LEU A 394 -31.12 -24.97 7.28
C LEU A 394 -30.87 -25.54 5.88
N SER A 395 -29.90 -25.00 5.15
CA SER A 395 -29.58 -25.56 3.83
C SER A 395 -29.04 -26.99 3.97
N THR A 396 -29.34 -27.85 2.99
CA THR A 396 -28.83 -29.22 2.95
C THR A 396 -27.30 -29.27 3.02
N ALA A 397 -26.61 -28.30 2.40
CA ALA A 397 -25.15 -28.25 2.41
C ALA A 397 -24.58 -27.93 3.80
N THR A 398 -25.22 -27.03 4.54
CA THR A 398 -24.80 -26.69 5.91
C THR A 398 -25.15 -27.81 6.88
N THR A 399 -26.33 -28.43 6.76
CA THR A 399 -26.70 -29.60 7.56
C THR A 399 -25.72 -30.75 7.38
N ALA A 400 -25.42 -31.11 6.12
CA ALA A 400 -24.45 -32.17 5.82
C ALA A 400 -23.04 -31.86 6.36
N LEU A 401 -22.63 -30.59 6.33
CA LEU A 401 -21.34 -30.16 6.89
C LEU A 401 -21.32 -30.30 8.42
N ILE A 402 -22.38 -29.87 9.12
CA ILE A 402 -22.50 -30.04 10.57
C ILE A 402 -22.42 -31.53 10.92
N GLU A 403 -23.20 -32.37 10.26
CA GLU A 403 -23.20 -33.83 10.48
C GLU A 403 -21.80 -34.42 10.23
N THR A 404 -21.16 -34.04 9.14
CA THR A 404 -19.80 -34.50 8.80
C THR A 404 -18.77 -34.13 9.85
N VAL A 405 -18.81 -32.90 10.36
CA VAL A 405 -17.85 -32.39 11.35
C VAL A 405 -18.11 -32.98 12.74
N LEU A 406 -19.38 -33.20 13.12
CA LEU A 406 -19.74 -33.72 14.45
C LEU A 406 -19.67 -35.25 14.56
N SER A 407 -19.81 -35.98 13.44
CA SER A 407 -19.76 -37.45 13.43
C SER A 407 -18.35 -38.05 13.27
N ASP A 408 -17.31 -37.22 13.16
CA ASP A 408 -15.96 -37.61 12.72
C ASP A 408 -15.93 -38.36 11.36
N GLY A 409 -17.07 -38.38 10.65
CA GLY A 409 -17.48 -39.45 9.75
C GLY A 409 -16.74 -39.57 8.42
N ASN A 410 -15.67 -38.81 8.21
CA ASN A 410 -14.86 -38.84 7.00
C ASN A 410 -13.34 -38.84 7.27
N GLY A 411 -12.92 -39.16 8.49
CA GLY A 411 -11.51 -39.29 8.85
C GLY A 411 -10.78 -37.93 8.94
N ILE A 412 -11.51 -36.85 9.22
CA ILE A 412 -10.93 -35.50 9.35
C ILE A 412 -10.05 -35.45 10.60
N GLN A 413 -10.57 -35.88 11.75
CA GLN A 413 -9.77 -35.97 12.97
C GLN A 413 -8.61 -36.95 12.81
N THR A 414 -8.82 -38.03 12.05
CA THR A 414 -7.76 -39.00 11.73
C THR A 414 -6.64 -38.35 10.90
N CYS A 415 -6.98 -37.58 9.86
CA CYS A 415 -5.99 -36.84 9.06
C CYS A 415 -5.19 -35.86 9.94
N VAL A 416 -5.89 -35.06 10.76
CA VAL A 416 -5.27 -34.06 11.64
C VAL A 416 -4.37 -34.74 12.70
N ASN A 417 -4.83 -35.81 13.35
CA ASN A 417 -4.09 -36.52 14.39
C ASN A 417 -2.91 -37.34 13.83
N SER A 418 -3.02 -37.85 12.61
CA SER A 418 -1.96 -38.62 11.95
C SER A 418 -0.82 -37.76 11.43
N LEU A 419 -0.82 -36.45 11.68
CA LEU A 419 0.13 -35.50 11.09
C LEU A 419 0.21 -35.69 9.57
N GLY A 420 -0.94 -35.91 8.93
CA GLY A 420 -1.01 -36.12 7.48
C GLY A 420 -0.39 -37.39 6.93
N SER A 421 0.16 -38.27 7.78
CA SER A 421 0.81 -39.50 7.32
C SER A 421 -0.16 -40.44 6.58
N ASP A 422 -1.46 -40.32 6.82
CA ASP A 422 -2.50 -40.96 6.02
C ASP A 422 -3.03 -40.02 4.94
N ALA A 423 -2.33 -39.98 3.80
CA ALA A 423 -2.73 -39.18 2.64
C ALA A 423 -4.15 -39.50 2.15
N ASN A 424 -4.61 -40.76 2.27
CA ASN A 424 -5.95 -41.15 1.86
C ASN A 424 -7.02 -40.59 2.82
N ALA A 425 -6.73 -40.56 4.13
CA ALA A 425 -7.61 -39.91 5.10
C ALA A 425 -7.69 -38.39 4.83
N CYS A 426 -6.57 -37.74 4.52
CA CYS A 426 -6.56 -36.32 4.23
C CYS A 426 -7.25 -35.95 2.91
N GLU A 427 -7.15 -36.78 1.87
CA GLU A 427 -7.90 -36.59 0.63
C GLU A 427 -9.41 -36.73 0.86
N ARG A 428 -9.84 -37.76 1.61
CA ARG A 428 -11.26 -37.95 1.99
C ARG A 428 -11.77 -36.77 2.83
N ALA A 429 -10.98 -36.32 3.81
CA ALA A 429 -11.31 -35.19 4.66
C ALA A 429 -11.45 -33.89 3.85
N SER A 430 -10.49 -33.61 2.96
CA SER A 430 -10.56 -32.44 2.09
C SER A 430 -11.80 -32.48 1.18
N LYS A 431 -12.12 -33.64 0.59
CA LYS A 431 -13.31 -33.80 -0.26
C LYS A 431 -14.61 -33.65 0.52
N ALA A 432 -14.67 -34.14 1.76
CA ALA A 432 -15.84 -34.00 2.63
C ALA A 432 -16.09 -32.56 3.08
N LEU A 433 -15.01 -31.77 3.24
CA LEU A 433 -15.09 -30.35 3.62
C LEU A 433 -15.31 -29.41 2.42
N SER A 434 -14.93 -29.84 1.22
CA SER A 434 -15.06 -29.04 -0.01
C SER A 434 -16.52 -28.93 -0.46
N ASP A 435 -16.95 -27.72 -0.84
CA ASP A 435 -18.28 -27.57 -1.45
C ASP A 435 -18.26 -28.04 -2.92
N PRO A 436 -19.16 -28.94 -3.33
CA PRO A 436 -19.23 -29.42 -4.72
C PRO A 436 -19.41 -28.31 -5.75
N ARG A 437 -20.01 -27.17 -5.38
CA ARG A 437 -20.20 -26.01 -6.26
C ARG A 437 -18.89 -25.31 -6.61
N CYS A 438 -17.81 -25.58 -5.88
CA CYS A 438 -16.47 -25.08 -6.18
C CYS A 438 -15.75 -25.89 -7.28
N GLY A 439 -16.30 -27.05 -7.69
CA GLY A 439 -15.80 -27.84 -8.81
C GLY A 439 -15.91 -27.16 -10.19
N GLY A 440 -15.13 -27.67 -11.15
CA GLY A 440 -15.20 -27.29 -12.58
C GLY A 440 -16.35 -27.99 -13.32
N ILE A 441 -16.36 -27.92 -14.67
CA ILE A 441 -17.37 -28.58 -15.55
C ILE A 441 -17.55 -30.09 -15.26
N ALA A 442 -16.56 -30.74 -14.62
CA ALA A 442 -16.57 -32.16 -14.33
C ALA A 442 -17.68 -32.60 -13.34
N ASP A 443 -18.17 -31.69 -12.48
CA ASP A 443 -19.24 -32.01 -11.54
C ASP A 443 -20.61 -31.61 -12.13
N LYS A 444 -20.98 -32.22 -13.26
CA LYS A 444 -22.34 -32.08 -13.85
C LYS A 444 -23.45 -32.50 -12.88
N ASN A 445 -23.10 -33.23 -11.82
CA ASN A 445 -24.01 -33.63 -10.75
C ASN A 445 -24.10 -32.60 -9.60
N ALA A 446 -23.22 -31.59 -9.57
CA ALA A 446 -23.22 -30.50 -8.58
C ALA A 446 -23.99 -29.25 -9.04
N SER A 447 -24.47 -29.24 -10.29
CA SER A 447 -25.63 -28.42 -10.63
C SER A 447 -26.77 -28.90 -9.73
N ALA A 448 -26.93 -28.24 -8.59
CA ALA A 448 -28.20 -28.23 -7.88
C ALA A 448 -29.23 -27.98 -8.96
N LYS A 449 -29.99 -29.02 -9.29
CA LYS A 449 -31.15 -28.94 -10.16
C LYS A 449 -31.88 -27.70 -9.69
N ALA A 450 -32.09 -26.71 -10.57
CA ALA A 450 -32.92 -25.55 -10.26
C ALA A 450 -34.12 -26.08 -9.47
N PRO A 451 -34.44 -25.53 -8.29
CA PRO A 451 -35.26 -26.24 -7.32
C PRO A 451 -36.47 -26.82 -8.05
N ALA A 452 -36.77 -28.10 -7.83
CA ALA A 452 -38.00 -28.73 -8.31
C ALA A 452 -39.26 -28.12 -7.63
N ASP A 453 -39.12 -26.89 -7.13
CA ASP A 453 -39.88 -26.23 -6.09
C ASP A 453 -40.62 -25.01 -6.63
N ALA A 454 -40.75 -24.89 -7.96
CA ALA A 454 -41.66 -23.90 -8.55
C ALA A 454 -43.08 -24.03 -7.98
N ASN A 455 -43.47 -25.24 -7.53
CA ASN A 455 -44.74 -25.55 -6.90
C ASN A 455 -44.74 -25.54 -5.35
N ILE A 456 -43.59 -25.32 -4.69
CA ILE A 456 -43.53 -25.20 -3.23
C ILE A 456 -43.71 -23.72 -2.87
N PRO A 457 -44.63 -23.36 -1.94
CA PRO A 457 -44.78 -22.01 -1.43
C PRO A 457 -43.42 -21.42 -1.05
N PHE A 458 -43.20 -20.15 -1.35
CA PHE A 458 -41.93 -19.47 -1.13
C PHE A 458 -41.46 -19.58 0.33
N GLU A 459 -42.42 -19.56 1.25
CA GLU A 459 -42.24 -19.72 2.69
C GLU A 459 -41.87 -21.14 3.09
N GLN A 460 -41.91 -22.14 2.22
CA GLN A 460 -41.61 -23.54 2.54
C GLN A 460 -40.35 -24.06 1.84
N ARG A 461 -39.69 -23.24 1.02
CA ARG A 461 -38.46 -23.62 0.31
C ARG A 461 -37.26 -23.69 1.26
N ILE A 462 -36.40 -24.68 1.09
CA ILE A 462 -35.08 -24.73 1.74
C ILE A 462 -34.18 -23.75 1.00
N TRP A 463 -33.63 -22.77 1.71
CA TRP A 463 -32.79 -21.74 1.10
C TRP A 463 -31.33 -22.16 1.03
N ASP A 464 -30.71 -21.78 -0.08
CA ASP A 464 -29.31 -22.05 -0.37
C ASP A 464 -28.34 -21.26 0.54
N ASP A 465 -27.05 -21.61 0.45
CA ASP A 465 -25.97 -20.97 1.21
C ASP A 465 -24.91 -20.36 0.29
N TYR A 466 -24.06 -19.53 0.89
CA TYR A 466 -22.79 -19.15 0.28
C TYR A 466 -21.85 -20.37 0.23
N SER A 467 -21.16 -20.50 -0.89
CA SER A 467 -20.07 -21.46 -1.08
C SER A 467 -18.78 -20.70 -1.30
N PHE A 468 -17.77 -20.95 -0.46
CA PHE A 468 -16.48 -20.28 -0.57
C PHE A 468 -15.53 -21.15 -1.37
N CYS A 469 -15.03 -20.62 -2.49
CA CYS A 469 -14.21 -21.35 -3.46
C CYS A 469 -12.82 -20.70 -3.56
N PRO A 470 -11.94 -20.95 -2.57
CA PRO A 470 -10.59 -20.42 -2.58
C PRO A 470 -9.76 -21.00 -3.75
N MET A 471 -9.06 -20.13 -4.47
CA MET A 471 -8.21 -20.48 -5.62
C MET A 471 -6.74 -20.15 -5.35
N SER A 472 -5.84 -20.84 -6.06
CA SER A 472 -4.40 -20.61 -5.98
C SER A 472 -3.97 -19.25 -6.52
N ASP A 473 -4.58 -18.84 -7.63
CA ASP A 473 -4.22 -17.67 -8.41
C ASP A 473 -5.39 -17.20 -9.29
N HIS A 474 -5.22 -16.03 -9.90
CA HIS A 474 -6.25 -15.41 -10.74
C HIS A 474 -6.47 -16.15 -12.07
N GLY A 475 -5.53 -16.99 -12.53
CA GLY A 475 -5.65 -17.82 -13.72
C GLY A 475 -6.59 -19.02 -13.49
N ALA A 476 -6.39 -19.73 -12.38
CA ALA A 476 -7.29 -20.79 -11.93
C ALA A 476 -8.71 -20.24 -11.67
N LEU A 477 -8.78 -19.06 -11.05
CA LEU A 477 -10.06 -18.42 -10.71
C LEU A 477 -10.85 -17.95 -11.95
N ILE A 478 -10.21 -17.30 -12.94
CA ILE A 478 -10.92 -16.92 -14.17
C ILE A 478 -11.37 -18.16 -14.97
N LYS A 479 -10.54 -19.22 -14.99
CA LYS A 479 -10.92 -20.50 -15.61
C LYS A 479 -12.13 -21.09 -14.94
N TRP A 480 -12.15 -21.18 -13.61
CA TRP A 480 -13.32 -21.63 -12.86
C TRP A 480 -14.54 -20.75 -13.16
N PHE A 481 -14.39 -19.43 -13.15
CA PHE A 481 -15.49 -18.49 -13.34
C PHE A 481 -16.11 -18.60 -14.75
N CYS A 482 -15.29 -18.62 -15.82
CA CYS A 482 -15.76 -18.56 -17.20
C CYS A 482 -16.13 -19.93 -17.82
N THR A 483 -15.76 -21.05 -17.19
CA THR A 483 -16.07 -22.39 -17.72
C THR A 483 -17.37 -22.98 -17.17
N SER A 484 -18.13 -22.28 -16.33
CA SER A 484 -19.22 -22.90 -15.56
C SER A 484 -20.45 -23.34 -16.36
N GLY A 485 -21.15 -24.35 -15.84
CA GLY A 485 -22.51 -24.69 -16.25
C GLY A 485 -23.48 -23.51 -16.05
N LYS A 486 -24.55 -23.47 -16.85
CA LYS A 486 -25.49 -22.33 -16.96
C LYS A 486 -26.30 -22.04 -15.69
N ASP A 487 -26.27 -22.91 -14.69
CA ASP A 487 -27.24 -22.92 -13.59
C ASP A 487 -26.72 -22.39 -12.26
N LEU A 488 -25.40 -22.21 -12.09
CA LEU A 488 -24.79 -21.77 -10.85
C LEU A 488 -24.41 -20.29 -10.91
N ARG A 489 -24.90 -19.51 -9.94
CA ARG A 489 -24.53 -18.10 -9.76
C ARG A 489 -23.12 -18.01 -9.17
N ARG A 490 -22.13 -17.72 -10.01
CA ARG A 490 -20.73 -17.55 -9.59
C ARG A 490 -20.39 -16.07 -9.48
N VAL A 491 -19.58 -15.78 -8.46
CA VAL A 491 -19.03 -14.46 -8.18
C VAL A 491 -17.52 -14.59 -8.15
N TYR A 492 -16.82 -13.81 -8.97
CA TYR A 492 -15.37 -13.68 -8.92
C TYR A 492 -15.04 -12.39 -8.20
N LEU A 493 -14.55 -12.50 -6.95
CA LEU A 493 -14.05 -11.38 -6.17
C LEU A 493 -12.55 -11.17 -6.38
N GLY A 494 -12.16 -9.91 -6.47
CA GLY A 494 -10.77 -9.48 -6.63
C GLY A 494 -10.70 -7.99 -6.88
N ASP A 495 -9.50 -7.46 -6.98
CA ASP A 495 -9.30 -6.05 -7.29
C ASP A 495 -9.89 -5.71 -8.66
N ARG A 496 -10.68 -4.64 -8.75
CA ARG A 496 -11.54 -4.35 -9.91
C ARG A 496 -10.77 -4.39 -11.22
N GLU A 497 -9.65 -3.68 -11.29
CA GLU A 497 -8.84 -3.59 -12.51
C GLU A 497 -8.22 -4.94 -12.88
N LEU A 498 -7.90 -5.78 -11.89
CA LEU A 498 -7.35 -7.11 -12.10
C LEU A 498 -8.41 -8.09 -12.63
N ILE A 499 -9.58 -8.16 -12.00
CA ILE A 499 -10.64 -9.11 -12.41
C ILE A 499 -11.21 -8.77 -13.79
N VAL A 500 -11.36 -7.47 -14.08
CA VAL A 500 -11.78 -6.98 -15.41
C VAL A 500 -10.75 -7.37 -16.46
N ALA A 501 -9.46 -7.07 -16.23
CA ALA A 501 -8.40 -7.43 -17.16
C ALA A 501 -8.27 -8.94 -17.39
N LYS A 502 -8.46 -9.77 -16.34
CA LYS A 502 -8.46 -11.24 -16.47
C LYS A 502 -9.61 -11.75 -17.32
N ARG A 503 -10.82 -11.21 -17.14
CA ARG A 503 -11.96 -11.54 -18.00
C ARG A 503 -11.70 -11.12 -19.44
N ASP A 504 -11.18 -9.93 -19.68
CA ASP A 504 -10.93 -9.47 -21.05
C ASP A 504 -9.83 -10.25 -21.74
N ALA A 505 -8.78 -10.64 -21.00
CA ALA A 505 -7.77 -11.57 -21.50
C ALA A 505 -8.38 -12.95 -21.85
N TRP A 506 -9.27 -13.48 -21.01
CA TRP A 506 -9.99 -14.71 -21.30
C TRP A 506 -10.85 -14.59 -22.57
N ALA A 507 -11.62 -13.50 -22.68
CA ALA A 507 -12.49 -13.23 -23.82
C ALA A 507 -11.71 -13.17 -25.15
N ARG A 508 -10.49 -12.63 -25.13
CA ARG A 508 -9.60 -12.55 -26.29
C ARG A 508 -8.97 -13.89 -26.66
N ASN A 509 -8.49 -14.64 -25.66
CA ASN A 509 -7.59 -15.78 -25.90
C ASN A 509 -8.32 -17.13 -25.96
N ILE A 510 -9.47 -17.26 -25.29
CA ILE A 510 -10.12 -18.55 -25.08
C ILE A 510 -11.55 -18.53 -25.62
N GLY A 511 -12.35 -17.53 -25.26
CA GLY A 511 -13.73 -17.42 -25.74
C GLY A 511 -14.64 -16.64 -24.81
N SER A 512 -15.94 -16.59 -25.12
CA SER A 512 -16.91 -15.77 -24.39
C SER A 512 -16.94 -16.08 -22.88
N CYS A 513 -16.98 -15.02 -22.06
CA CYS A 513 -17.19 -15.09 -20.62
C CYS A 513 -18.30 -14.09 -20.23
N PRO A 514 -19.59 -14.51 -20.29
CA PRO A 514 -20.71 -13.62 -20.10
C PRO A 514 -20.87 -13.19 -18.63
N VAL A 515 -20.81 -11.88 -18.39
CA VAL A 515 -20.96 -11.27 -17.06
C VAL A 515 -22.08 -10.25 -17.04
N GLN A 516 -22.70 -10.02 -15.88
CA GLN A 516 -23.77 -9.02 -15.73
C GLN A 516 -23.26 -7.59 -15.88
N ARG A 517 -22.04 -7.32 -15.38
CA ARG A 517 -21.39 -6.00 -15.45
C ARG A 517 -19.96 -6.16 -15.95
N ALA A 518 -19.72 -5.78 -17.20
CA ALA A 518 -18.39 -5.84 -17.82
C ALA A 518 -17.39 -4.86 -17.15
N GLU A 519 -17.85 -3.83 -16.45
CA GLU A 519 -16.96 -2.89 -15.79
C GLU A 519 -16.61 -3.30 -14.35
N GLY A 520 -17.05 -4.49 -13.90
CA GLY A 520 -17.06 -4.85 -12.49
C GLY A 520 -18.19 -4.15 -11.73
N ALA A 521 -18.41 -4.56 -10.50
CA ALA A 521 -19.34 -3.91 -9.58
C ALA A 521 -18.66 -2.75 -8.82
N GLU A 522 -19.42 -2.10 -7.94
CA GLU A 522 -18.89 -1.09 -7.01
C GLU A 522 -17.83 -1.68 -6.08
N PHE A 523 -16.93 -0.81 -5.60
CA PHE A 523 -15.88 -1.20 -4.67
C PHE A 523 -16.48 -1.60 -3.31
N LEU A 524 -16.08 -2.77 -2.85
CA LEU A 524 -16.39 -3.32 -1.52
C LEU A 524 -15.30 -3.01 -0.49
N SER A 525 -14.11 -2.63 -0.95
CA SER A 525 -13.00 -2.20 -0.11
C SER A 525 -12.17 -1.12 -0.80
N TYR A 526 -11.32 -0.46 -0.02
CA TYR A 526 -10.29 0.46 -0.49
C TYR A 526 -8.93 -0.25 -0.41
N GLU A 527 -8.23 -0.37 -1.54
CA GLU A 527 -7.01 -1.17 -1.67
C GLU A 527 -5.85 -0.30 -2.18
N PRO A 528 -5.12 0.39 -1.27
CA PRO A 528 -3.95 1.18 -1.64
C PRO A 528 -2.73 0.26 -1.81
N TYR A 529 -2.13 0.25 -3.00
CA TYR A 529 -0.91 -0.50 -3.26
C TYR A 529 0.34 0.33 -2.98
N ALA A 530 1.32 -0.30 -2.36
CA ALA A 530 2.65 0.27 -2.15
C ALA A 530 3.70 -0.84 -2.33
N PHE A 531 4.91 -0.47 -2.71
CA PHE A 531 6.03 -1.39 -2.71
C PHE A 531 6.44 -1.69 -1.28
N LEU A 532 6.70 -2.97 -0.98
CA LEU A 532 7.15 -3.42 0.33
C LEU A 532 8.67 -3.58 0.30
N VAL A 533 9.38 -2.78 1.09
CA VAL A 533 10.85 -2.78 1.21
C VAL A 533 11.26 -3.41 2.53
N GLN A 534 12.33 -4.19 2.59
CA GLN A 534 12.85 -4.74 3.84
C GLN A 534 13.14 -3.67 4.89
N ARG A 535 12.69 -3.91 6.13
CA ARG A 535 12.92 -3.00 7.26
C ARG A 535 14.40 -2.95 7.66
N GLU A 536 15.17 -4.03 7.53
CA GLU A 536 16.62 -4.02 7.78
C GLU A 536 17.41 -3.17 6.75
N LYS A 537 16.75 -2.69 5.68
CA LYS A 537 17.36 -1.87 4.63
C LYS A 537 16.78 -0.45 4.58
N PRO A 538 16.92 0.37 5.65
CA PRO A 538 16.30 1.69 5.73
C PRO A 538 16.82 2.67 4.67
N ALA A 539 18.07 2.54 4.22
CA ALA A 539 18.61 3.35 3.12
C ALA A 539 17.96 3.02 1.77
N LEU A 540 17.65 1.73 1.52
CA LEU A 540 16.90 1.31 0.34
C LEU A 540 15.45 1.82 0.43
N ALA A 541 14.83 1.72 1.60
CA ALA A 541 13.48 2.23 1.82
C ALA A 541 13.39 3.74 1.56
N ALA A 542 14.32 4.54 2.12
CA ALA A 542 14.39 5.97 1.87
C ALA A 542 14.60 6.30 0.39
N PHE A 543 15.48 5.56 -0.29
CA PHE A 543 15.71 5.70 -1.73
C PHE A 543 14.44 5.41 -2.54
N VAL A 544 13.78 4.27 -2.29
CA VAL A 544 12.54 3.88 -2.97
C VAL A 544 11.44 4.93 -2.73
N GLN A 545 11.28 5.40 -1.49
CA GLN A 545 10.28 6.43 -1.15
C GLN A 545 10.55 7.73 -1.93
N GLN A 546 11.79 8.22 -1.94
CA GLN A 546 12.18 9.42 -2.70
C GLN A 546 11.89 9.25 -4.20
N ARG A 547 12.29 8.12 -4.78
CA ARG A 547 12.10 7.84 -6.21
C ARG A 547 10.63 7.72 -6.60
N VAL A 548 9.80 7.15 -5.75
CA VAL A 548 8.34 7.15 -5.96
C VAL A 548 7.81 8.58 -5.97
N TYR A 549 8.20 9.44 -5.02
CA TYR A 549 7.78 10.85 -5.06
C TYR A 549 8.23 11.56 -6.33
N GLU A 550 9.47 11.37 -6.75
CA GLU A 550 10.01 11.97 -7.98
C GLU A 550 9.23 11.50 -9.23
N LEU A 551 8.91 10.21 -9.34
CA LEU A 551 8.10 9.69 -10.45
C LEU A 551 6.69 10.30 -10.46
N PHE A 552 6.03 10.38 -9.31
CA PHE A 552 4.68 10.93 -9.21
C PHE A 552 4.60 12.46 -9.35
N SER A 553 5.73 13.16 -9.19
CA SER A 553 5.79 14.60 -9.47
C SER A 553 5.59 14.91 -10.97
N ASP A 554 5.97 13.99 -11.87
CA ASP A 554 5.69 14.06 -13.31
C ASP A 554 4.37 13.35 -13.66
N ARG A 555 3.27 14.09 -13.55
CA ARG A 555 1.93 13.59 -13.85
C ARG A 555 1.79 13.04 -15.27
N ALA A 556 2.39 13.70 -16.26
CA ALA A 556 2.25 13.32 -17.67
C ALA A 556 2.88 11.95 -17.92
N GLN A 557 4.07 11.74 -17.36
CA GLN A 557 4.74 10.44 -17.41
C GLN A 557 3.92 9.35 -16.70
N MET A 558 3.37 9.63 -15.51
CA MET A 558 2.57 8.64 -14.79
C MET A 558 1.25 8.29 -15.49
N ILE A 559 0.58 9.26 -16.12
CA ILE A 559 -0.59 9.02 -16.97
C ILE A 559 -0.21 8.16 -18.19
N ALA A 560 0.92 8.47 -18.84
CA ALA A 560 1.41 7.67 -19.97
C ALA A 560 1.70 6.22 -19.55
N ARG A 561 2.29 6.00 -18.37
CA ARG A 561 2.53 4.66 -17.79
C ARG A 561 1.25 3.90 -17.51
N PHE A 562 0.25 4.57 -16.92
CA PHE A 562 -1.07 3.99 -16.72
C PHE A 562 -1.67 3.57 -18.06
N ASN A 563 -1.72 4.47 -19.04
CA ASN A 563 -2.27 4.16 -20.36
C ASN A 563 -1.49 3.04 -21.06
N ALA A 564 -0.16 3.00 -20.97
CA ALA A 564 0.64 1.93 -21.56
C ALA A 564 0.30 0.53 -20.99
N SER A 565 -0.04 0.47 -19.71
CA SER A 565 -0.34 -0.79 -19.00
C SER A 565 -1.81 -1.21 -19.10
N PHE A 566 -2.73 -0.24 -19.13
CA PHE A 566 -4.17 -0.46 -19.03
C PHE A 566 -4.95 -0.14 -20.32
N SER A 567 -4.29 0.32 -21.40
CA SER A 567 -4.95 0.59 -22.68
C SER A 567 -5.03 -0.61 -23.61
N ARG A 568 -6.18 -0.73 -24.29
CA ARG A 568 -6.39 -1.67 -25.38
C ARG A 568 -5.62 -1.17 -26.59
N LYS A 569 -4.61 -1.91 -27.07
CA LYS A 569 -4.15 -1.72 -28.45
C LYS A 569 -5.10 -2.49 -29.36
N ASP A 570 -5.90 -1.79 -30.15
CA ASP A 570 -6.57 -2.44 -31.27
C ASP A 570 -5.53 -2.77 -32.37
N ALA A 571 -5.93 -3.56 -33.36
CA ALA A 571 -5.04 -3.95 -34.47
C ALA A 571 -4.53 -2.74 -35.30
N SER A 572 -5.16 -1.56 -35.14
CA SER A 572 -4.81 -0.30 -35.78
C SER A 572 -3.89 0.62 -34.94
N GLY A 573 -3.53 0.23 -33.71
CA GLY A 573 -2.68 1.03 -32.82
C GLY A 573 -3.36 2.26 -32.21
N THR A 574 -4.66 2.45 -32.42
CA THR A 574 -5.48 3.55 -31.88
C THR A 574 -6.23 3.08 -30.64
N GLY A 575 -5.56 3.06 -29.49
CA GLY A 575 -6.14 2.52 -28.27
C GLY A 575 -6.93 3.53 -27.43
N GLN A 576 -8.21 3.25 -27.17
CA GLN A 576 -8.89 3.75 -25.96
C GLN A 576 -8.44 2.92 -24.74
N PRO A 577 -8.33 3.53 -23.53
CA PRO A 577 -8.01 2.78 -22.32
C PRO A 577 -9.03 1.65 -22.08
N ASP A 578 -8.58 0.40 -21.90
CA ASP A 578 -9.43 -0.80 -21.62
C ASP A 578 -10.05 -0.67 -20.23
N VAL A 579 -9.35 0.05 -19.34
CA VAL A 579 -9.74 0.29 -17.95
C VAL A 579 -9.63 1.78 -17.67
N ARG A 580 -10.77 2.45 -17.41
CA ARG A 580 -10.75 3.81 -16.89
C ARG A 580 -10.10 3.82 -15.50
N MET A 581 -9.20 4.77 -15.29
CA MET A 581 -8.60 5.03 -13.99
C MET A 581 -9.69 5.16 -12.92
N SER A 582 -9.53 4.45 -11.81
CA SER A 582 -10.46 4.55 -10.69
C SER A 582 -10.45 5.98 -10.15
N VAL A 583 -11.58 6.45 -9.61
CA VAL A 583 -11.66 7.78 -8.97
C VAL A 583 -10.59 7.96 -7.88
N PRO A 584 -10.35 6.98 -6.98
CA PRO A 584 -9.28 7.09 -6.00
C PRO A 584 -7.87 7.21 -6.61
N LEU A 585 -7.58 6.49 -7.68
CA LEU A 585 -6.30 6.58 -8.38
C LEU A 585 -6.12 7.93 -9.08
N ALA A 586 -7.19 8.48 -9.65
CA ALA A 586 -7.17 9.82 -10.22
C ALA A 586 -6.83 10.88 -9.17
N TYR A 587 -7.38 10.77 -7.96
CA TYR A 587 -7.03 11.66 -6.85
C TYR A 587 -5.56 11.52 -6.43
N LEU A 588 -5.01 10.30 -6.39
CA LEU A 588 -3.59 10.10 -6.10
C LEU A 588 -2.70 10.87 -7.09
N PHE A 589 -3.02 10.82 -8.38
CA PHE A 589 -2.26 11.52 -9.42
C PHE A 589 -2.41 13.04 -9.31
N LEU A 590 -3.59 13.54 -8.92
CA LEU A 590 -3.83 14.98 -8.75
C LEU A 590 -3.11 15.55 -7.52
N LEU A 591 -3.06 14.81 -6.41
CA LEU A 591 -2.48 15.30 -5.16
C LEU A 591 -0.96 15.34 -5.17
N ASN A 592 -0.32 14.44 -5.93
CA ASN A 592 1.15 14.31 -5.96
C ASN A 592 1.81 15.03 -7.12
N ALA A 593 1.05 15.51 -8.10
CA ALA A 593 1.58 16.23 -9.24
C ALA A 593 2.05 17.64 -8.84
N VAL A 594 3.27 17.99 -9.22
CA VAL A 594 3.74 19.38 -9.24
C VAL A 594 3.67 19.82 -10.69
N GLU A 595 2.49 20.25 -11.15
CA GLU A 595 2.41 20.86 -12.48
C GLU A 595 3.14 22.19 -12.49
N ASN A 596 3.90 22.45 -13.56
CA ASN A 596 4.55 23.74 -13.78
C ASN A 596 3.50 24.86 -13.74
N ASP A 597 3.67 25.83 -12.83
CA ASP A 597 2.82 27.02 -12.69
C ASP A 597 2.63 27.81 -14.00
N THR A 598 3.46 27.55 -15.02
CA THR A 598 3.36 28.17 -16.35
C THR A 598 2.06 27.84 -17.10
N LEU A 599 1.36 26.76 -16.76
CA LEU A 599 0.05 26.41 -17.32
C LEU A 599 -1.13 27.15 -16.66
N PHE A 600 -0.89 27.81 -15.51
CA PHE A 600 -1.88 28.61 -14.79
C PHE A 600 -1.65 30.13 -14.91
N LEU A 601 -0.61 30.55 -15.64
CA LEU A 601 -0.49 31.93 -16.08
C LEU A 601 -1.49 32.17 -17.23
N PRO A 602 -2.42 33.14 -17.12
CA PRO A 602 -3.27 33.49 -18.24
C PRO A 602 -2.39 33.96 -19.40
N ASN A 603 -2.47 33.25 -20.53
CA ASN A 603 -1.81 33.50 -21.81
C ASN A 603 -1.21 34.92 -21.94
N ALA A 604 0.06 35.07 -21.58
CA ALA A 604 0.87 36.20 -22.02
C ALA A 604 1.52 35.84 -23.36
N ASP A 605 0.69 35.56 -24.36
CA ASP A 605 1.11 35.59 -25.76
C ASP A 605 -0.12 35.78 -26.66
N LEU A 606 -0.63 37.00 -26.62
CA LEU A 606 -1.36 37.60 -27.74
C LEU A 606 -0.51 38.77 -28.21
N SER A 607 0.37 38.50 -29.18
CA SER A 607 0.94 39.53 -30.04
C SER A 607 -0.21 40.25 -30.78
N PRO A 608 -0.26 41.59 -30.79
CA PRO A 608 -1.35 42.36 -31.40
C PRO A 608 -1.25 42.52 -32.93
N GLU A 609 -0.56 41.63 -33.66
CA GLU A 609 -0.32 41.80 -35.11
C GLU A 609 -1.07 40.83 -36.05
N ALA A 610 -1.87 39.89 -35.55
CA ALA A 610 -2.57 38.92 -36.40
C ALA A 610 -4.08 39.17 -36.62
N ALA A 611 -4.62 40.31 -36.16
CA ALA A 611 -6.05 40.63 -36.23
C ALA A 611 -6.44 41.58 -37.39
N ALA A 612 -5.67 41.60 -38.48
CA ALA A 612 -6.04 42.30 -39.71
C ALA A 612 -5.58 41.52 -40.94
N GLY A 613 -6.45 40.67 -41.49
CA GLY A 613 -6.11 39.95 -42.71
C GLY A 613 -7.09 38.88 -43.15
N ASN A 614 -8.24 39.31 -43.66
CA ASN A 614 -9.03 38.69 -44.74
C ASN A 614 -9.68 37.29 -44.53
N ARG A 615 -11.01 37.33 -44.42
CA ARG A 615 -11.93 36.46 -45.21
C ARG A 615 -11.71 36.74 -46.71
N PRO A 616 -11.85 35.77 -47.63
CA PRO A 616 -13.05 34.94 -47.82
C PRO A 616 -12.90 33.49 -47.34
#